data_AF-M0IXH7-F1
#
_entry.id   AF-M0IXH7-F1
#
_cell.length_a   1.000
_cell.length_b   1.000
_cell.length_c   1.000
_cell.angle_alpha   90.00
_cell.angle_beta   90.00
_cell.angle_gamma   90.00
#
_symmetry.space_group_name_H-M   'P 1'
#
loop_
_entity.id
_entity.type
_entity.pdbx_description
1 polymer ?
#
loop_
_entity_poly.entity_id
_entity_poly.type
_entity_poly.pdbx_seq_one_letter_code
_entity_poly.pdbx_strand_id
1 'polypeptide(L)'
;MSMSTPEFSVESLKMLLVVAFLTLTANFIATGTGFVAALPGMALIVLIGLVALLMGRLIPLDLPAFAYAMILAFALALPFSPVQAPFLAAVGEVDFLATTTPILAYAGLSIGLQTGKMKEVSWKLVLVAVFVFFGTFFGSALISQAVLSAQGII
;
A
#
# COMPACT_ATOMS: atom_id res chain seq x y z
N MET A 1 18.71 -10.06 16.83
CA MET A 1 18.02 -9.88 18.12
C MET A 1 16.53 -9.97 17.84
N SER A 2 15.88 -11.11 18.05
CA SER A 2 14.44 -11.25 17.76
C SER A 2 13.67 -10.48 18.84
N MET A 3 13.12 -9.33 18.48
CA MET A 3 12.26 -8.54 19.36
C MET A 3 11.12 -9.39 19.92
N SER A 4 10.66 -9.12 21.14
CA SER A 4 9.45 -9.79 21.66
C SER A 4 8.19 -9.33 20.89
N THR A 5 7.15 -10.16 20.84
CA THR A 5 5.88 -9.81 20.20
C THR A 5 5.28 -8.47 20.68
N PRO A 6 5.22 -8.15 21.99
CA PRO A 6 4.70 -6.85 22.43
C PRO A 6 5.54 -5.66 21.96
N GLU A 7 6.86 -5.77 21.97
CA GLU A 7 7.74 -4.70 21.47
C GLU A 7 7.54 -4.46 19.97
N PHE A 8 7.44 -5.55 19.19
CA PHE A 8 7.17 -5.46 17.76
C PHE A 8 5.82 -4.80 17.45
N SER A 9 4.77 -5.12 18.20
CA SER A 9 3.45 -4.50 18.05
C SER A 9 3.51 -2.99 18.30
N VAL A 10 4.22 -2.56 19.34
CA VAL A 10 4.34 -1.15 19.71
C VAL A 10 5.13 -0.38 18.66
N GLU A 11 6.25 -0.91 18.17
CA GLU A 11 7.04 -0.27 17.12
C GLU A 11 6.28 -0.21 15.79
N SER A 12 5.62 -1.30 15.42
CA SER A 12 4.77 -1.36 14.22
C SER A 12 3.65 -0.33 14.28
N LEU A 13 2.99 -0.20 15.44
CA LEU A 13 1.93 0.78 15.64
C LEU A 13 2.46 2.21 15.53
N LYS A 14 3.61 2.52 16.15
CA LYS A 14 4.25 3.84 16.04
C LYS A 14 4.54 4.19 14.58
N MET A 15 5.13 3.27 13.82
CA MET A 15 5.40 3.45 12.39
C MET A 15 4.10 3.68 11.60
N LEU A 16 3.08 2.85 11.83
CA LEU A 16 1.78 2.98 11.16
C LEU A 16 1.08 4.31 11.47
N LEU A 17 1.21 4.83 12.69
CA LEU A 17 0.66 6.15 13.05
C LEU A 17 1.37 7.30 12.33
N VAL A 18 2.69 7.21 12.15
CA VAL A 18 3.44 8.20 11.35
C VAL A 18 2.98 8.14 9.89
N VAL A 19 2.87 6.94 9.32
CA VAL A 19 2.37 6.75 7.96
C VAL A 19 0.93 7.27 7.83
N ALA A 20 0.06 7.00 8.79
CA ALA A 20 -1.32 7.48 8.81
C ALA A 20 -1.40 9.00 8.81
N PHE A 21 -0.58 9.67 9.62
CA PHE A 21 -0.53 11.13 9.65
C PHE A 21 -0.08 11.73 8.32
N LEU A 22 0.97 11.15 7.70
CA LEU A 22 1.46 11.56 6.39
C LEU A 22 0.39 11.35 5.30
N THR A 23 -0.27 10.18 5.30
CA THR A 23 -1.34 9.85 4.37
C THR A 23 -2.53 10.80 4.53
N LEU A 24 -2.98 11.10 5.75
CA LEU A 24 -4.10 12.02 5.97
C LEU A 24 -3.77 13.45 5.51
N THR A 25 -2.54 13.89 5.73
CA THR A 25 -2.06 15.19 5.25
C THR A 25 -2.01 15.22 3.73
N ALA A 26 -1.49 14.16 3.10
CA ALA A 26 -1.48 14.03 1.64
C ALA A 26 -2.90 13.97 1.07
N ASN A 27 -3.82 13.25 1.73
CA ASN A 27 -5.22 13.11 1.33
C ASN A 27 -5.91 14.48 1.32
N PHE A 28 -5.76 15.24 2.40
CA PHE A 28 -6.31 16.59 2.50
C PHE A 28 -5.80 17.50 1.37
N ILE A 29 -4.50 17.41 1.05
CA ILE A 29 -3.90 18.21 -0.03
C ILE A 29 -4.38 17.74 -1.42
N ALA A 30 -4.53 16.44 -1.62
CA ALA A 30 -4.85 15.85 -2.93
C ALA A 30 -6.33 15.99 -3.32
N THR A 31 -7.25 15.78 -2.38
CA THR A 31 -8.70 15.73 -2.67
C THR A 31 -9.49 16.89 -2.07
N GLY A 32 -8.93 17.59 -1.07
CA GLY A 32 -9.67 18.58 -0.28
C GLY A 32 -10.66 17.97 0.73
N THR A 33 -10.72 16.64 0.85
CA THR A 33 -11.53 15.94 1.85
C THR A 33 -11.09 16.33 3.25
N GLY A 34 -12.02 16.74 4.11
CA GLY A 34 -11.72 17.15 5.48
C GLY A 34 -11.01 16.05 6.27
N PHE A 35 -9.99 16.43 7.07
CA PHE A 35 -9.18 15.50 7.86
C PHE A 35 -10.02 14.55 8.72
N VAL A 36 -11.12 15.05 9.28
CA VAL A 36 -12.04 14.30 10.14
C VAL A 36 -12.85 13.25 9.37
N ALA A 37 -13.20 13.51 8.11
CA ALA A 37 -13.97 12.58 7.28
C ALA A 37 -13.12 11.35 6.88
N ALA A 38 -11.82 11.54 6.66
CA ALA A 38 -10.89 10.46 6.30
C ALA A 38 -10.37 9.64 7.52
N LEU A 39 -10.55 10.14 8.75
CA LEU A 39 -10.07 9.48 9.97
C LEU A 39 -10.60 8.04 10.15
N PRO A 40 -11.91 7.75 9.98
CA PRO A 40 -12.42 6.38 10.14
C PRO A 40 -11.78 5.41 9.15
N GLY A 41 -11.64 5.80 7.89
CA GLY A 41 -10.97 4.99 6.86
C GLY A 41 -9.51 4.72 7.21
N MET A 42 -8.78 5.77 7.62
CA MET A 42 -7.38 5.64 7.99
C MET A 42 -7.20 4.75 9.23
N ALA A 43 -8.09 4.84 10.23
CA ALA A 43 -8.07 3.97 11.40
C ALA A 43 -8.25 2.50 11.03
N LEU A 44 -9.16 2.19 10.10
CA LEU A 44 -9.35 0.84 9.58
C LEU A 44 -8.10 0.33 8.84
N ILE A 45 -7.49 1.18 8.00
CA ILE A 45 -6.25 0.83 7.28
C ILE A 45 -5.11 0.53 8.27
N VAL A 46 -4.94 1.35 9.32
CA VAL A 46 -3.94 1.11 10.38
C VAL A 46 -4.22 -0.20 11.11
N LEU A 47 -5.48 -0.48 11.46
CA LEU A 47 -5.87 -1.70 12.13
C LEU A 47 -5.54 -2.94 11.28
N ILE A 48 -5.92 -2.92 10.00
CA ILE A 48 -5.62 -4.01 9.05
C ILE A 48 -4.11 -4.17 8.89
N GLY A 49 -3.37 -3.07 8.76
CA GLY A 49 -1.91 -3.10 8.67
C GLY A 49 -1.25 -3.73 9.89
N LEU A 50 -1.73 -3.40 11.10
CA LEU A 50 -1.21 -3.98 12.33
C LEU A 50 -1.50 -5.49 12.41
N VAL A 51 -2.75 -5.90 12.13
CA VAL A 51 -3.12 -7.33 12.12
C VAL A 51 -2.31 -8.09 11.07
N ALA A 52 -2.11 -7.53 9.88
CA ALA A 52 -1.33 -8.15 8.82
C ALA A 52 0.15 -8.32 9.20
N LEU A 53 0.76 -7.32 9.84
CA LEU A 53 2.13 -7.41 10.36
C LEU A 53 2.26 -8.49 11.45
N LEU A 54 1.26 -8.60 12.33
CA LEU A 54 1.23 -9.64 13.35
C LEU A 54 1.04 -11.02 12.76
N MET A 55 0.15 -11.18 11.78
CA MET A 55 -0.04 -12.45 11.08
C MET A 55 1.22 -12.88 10.33
N GLY A 56 1.90 -11.95 9.63
CA GLY A 56 3.18 -12.24 8.98
C GLY A 56 4.30 -12.67 9.93
N ARG A 57 4.15 -12.42 11.24
CA ARG A 57 5.10 -12.86 12.28
C ARG A 57 4.68 -14.16 12.95
N LEU A 58 3.38 -14.34 13.21
CA LEU A 58 2.83 -15.46 13.98
C LEU A 58 2.55 -16.69 13.12
N ILE A 59 2.22 -16.49 11.85
CA ILE A 59 1.87 -17.55 10.92
C ILE A 59 3.16 -18.00 10.20
N PRO A 60 3.50 -19.30 10.21
CA PRO A 60 4.73 -19.83 9.62
C PRO A 60 4.69 -19.95 8.08
N LEU A 61 3.80 -19.19 7.42
CA LEU A 61 3.74 -19.13 5.96
C LEU A 61 4.64 -17.99 5.48
N ASP A 62 5.52 -18.27 4.50
CA ASP A 62 6.44 -17.32 3.85
C ASP A 62 5.74 -16.28 2.96
N LEU A 63 4.57 -15.81 3.38
CA LEU A 63 3.85 -14.74 2.72
C LEU A 63 4.33 -13.39 3.27
N PRO A 64 4.59 -12.40 2.41
CA PRO A 64 4.91 -11.06 2.88
C PRO A 64 3.72 -10.47 3.66
N ALA A 65 3.98 -9.64 4.67
CA ALA A 65 2.93 -8.98 5.47
C ALA A 65 1.87 -8.27 4.61
N PHE A 66 2.28 -7.70 3.48
CA PHE A 66 1.37 -7.08 2.51
C PHE A 66 0.32 -8.05 1.93
N ALA A 67 0.68 -9.32 1.70
CA ALA A 67 -0.27 -10.32 1.20
C ALA A 67 -1.40 -10.57 2.22
N TYR A 68 -1.06 -10.64 3.51
CA TYR A 68 -2.05 -10.74 4.58
C TYR A 68 -2.97 -9.53 4.64
N ALA A 69 -2.43 -8.31 4.46
CA ALA A 69 -3.24 -7.10 4.42
C ALA A 69 -4.23 -7.12 3.25
N MET A 70 -3.80 -7.55 2.07
CA MET A 70 -4.67 -7.69 0.89
C MET A 70 -5.80 -8.69 1.14
N ILE A 71 -5.48 -9.87 1.68
CA ILE A 71 -6.49 -10.91 1.96
C ILE A 71 -7.54 -10.39 2.96
N LEU A 72 -7.09 -9.73 4.04
CA LEU A 72 -7.99 -9.14 5.03
C LEU A 72 -8.89 -8.05 4.42
N ALA A 73 -8.30 -7.08 3.72
CA ALA A 73 -9.05 -5.99 3.10
C ALA A 73 -10.06 -6.53 2.07
N PHE A 74 -9.64 -7.50 1.26
CA PHE A 74 -10.52 -8.16 0.29
C PHE A 74 -11.68 -8.89 0.97
N ALA A 75 -11.40 -9.69 2.01
CA ALA A 75 -12.43 -10.39 2.77
C ALA A 75 -13.47 -9.43 3.35
N LEU A 76 -13.05 -8.25 3.83
CA LEU A 76 -13.95 -7.22 4.36
C LEU A 76 -14.75 -6.50 3.26
N ALA A 77 -14.18 -6.36 2.05
CA ALA A 77 -14.79 -5.67 0.91
C ALA A 77 -15.73 -6.53 0.06
N LEU A 78 -15.73 -7.85 0.25
CA LEU A 78 -16.60 -8.77 -0.50
C LEU A 78 -18.09 -8.46 -0.29
N PRO A 79 -18.96 -8.67 -1.31
CA PRO A 79 -20.40 -8.45 -1.20
C PRO A 79 -21.09 -9.30 -0.14
N PHE A 80 -20.47 -10.39 0.28
CA PHE A 80 -20.99 -11.30 1.30
C PHE A 80 -20.56 -10.89 2.72
N SER A 81 -19.69 -9.88 2.87
CA SER A 81 -19.20 -9.43 4.17
C SER A 81 -20.27 -8.59 4.89
N PRO A 82 -20.60 -8.89 6.16
CA PRO A 82 -21.61 -8.15 6.92
C PRO A 82 -21.18 -6.70 7.21
N VAL A 83 -19.90 -6.39 7.08
CA VAL A 83 -19.32 -5.06 7.34
C VAL A 83 -18.95 -4.31 6.06
N GLN A 84 -19.32 -4.84 4.89
CA GLN A 84 -18.90 -4.29 3.59
C GLN A 84 -19.28 -2.81 3.43
N ALA A 85 -20.57 -2.47 3.56
CA ALA A 85 -21.05 -1.12 3.34
C ALA A 85 -20.35 -0.06 4.23
N PRO A 86 -20.29 -0.22 5.57
CA PRO A 86 -19.57 0.74 6.41
C PRO A 86 -18.05 0.72 6.17
N PHE A 87 -17.46 -0.42 5.82
CA PHE A 87 -16.03 -0.52 5.49
C PHE A 87 -15.70 0.29 4.23
N LEU A 88 -16.43 0.07 3.13
CA LEU A 88 -16.21 0.77 1.87
C LEU A 88 -16.52 2.27 1.99
N ALA A 89 -17.56 2.65 2.73
CA ALA A 89 -17.87 4.05 2.98
C ALA A 89 -16.74 4.76 3.75
N ALA A 90 -16.15 4.11 4.75
CA ALA A 90 -15.07 4.69 5.53
C ALA A 90 -13.75 4.78 4.75
N VAL A 91 -13.37 3.70 4.06
CA VAL A 91 -12.10 3.64 3.30
C VAL A 91 -12.17 4.49 2.03
N GLY A 92 -13.35 4.69 1.44
CA GLY A 92 -13.55 5.52 0.25
C GLY A 92 -13.21 7.00 0.43
N GLU A 93 -13.16 7.50 1.67
CA GLU A 93 -12.73 8.87 2.00
C GLU A 93 -11.20 9.04 2.01
N VAL A 94 -10.45 7.93 1.90
CA VAL A 94 -8.99 7.91 1.82
C VAL A 94 -8.56 7.62 0.38
N ASP A 95 -7.99 8.62 -0.27
CA ASP A 95 -7.48 8.49 -1.62
C ASP A 95 -6.27 7.54 -1.69
N PHE A 96 -6.28 6.67 -2.69
CA PHE A 96 -5.22 5.69 -2.89
C PHE A 96 -3.88 6.37 -3.18
N LEU A 97 -3.84 7.45 -3.98
CA LEU A 97 -2.59 8.12 -4.32
C LEU A 97 -2.00 8.84 -3.11
N ALA A 98 -2.83 9.32 -2.17
CA ALA A 98 -2.35 9.89 -0.91
C ALA A 98 -1.50 8.90 -0.09
N THR A 99 -1.77 7.60 -0.18
CA THR A 99 -0.98 6.56 0.49
C THR A 99 0.42 6.38 -0.10
N THR A 100 0.64 6.82 -1.35
CA THR A 100 1.94 6.69 -2.03
C THR A 100 2.98 7.68 -1.49
N THR A 101 2.54 8.81 -0.92
CA THR A 101 3.43 9.85 -0.36
C THR A 101 4.39 9.33 0.71
N PRO A 102 3.92 8.67 1.80
CA PRO A 102 4.84 8.10 2.78
C PRO A 102 5.76 7.03 2.19
N ILE A 103 5.27 6.23 1.24
CA ILE A 103 6.09 5.19 0.57
C ILE A 103 7.24 5.85 -0.21
N LEU A 104 6.95 6.87 -1.01
CA LEU A 104 7.97 7.61 -1.76
C LEU A 104 8.92 8.37 -0.84
N ALA A 105 8.43 8.94 0.26
CA ALA A 105 9.25 9.64 1.24
C ALA A 105 10.28 8.68 1.88
N TYR A 106 9.85 7.49 2.32
CA TYR A 106 10.77 6.49 2.89
C TYR A 106 11.70 5.88 1.85
N ALA A 107 11.20 5.62 0.64
CA ALA A 107 12.05 5.15 -0.47
C ALA A 107 13.13 6.18 -0.81
N GLY A 108 12.75 7.44 -0.96
CA GLY A 108 13.66 8.56 -1.21
C GLY A 108 14.67 8.74 -0.09
N LEU A 109 14.25 8.66 1.17
CA LEU A 109 15.15 8.74 2.32
C LEU A 109 16.13 7.55 2.36
N SER A 110 15.65 6.32 2.15
CA SER A 110 16.46 5.11 2.15
C SER A 110 17.56 5.13 1.08
N ILE A 111 17.21 5.61 -0.12
CA ILE A 111 18.15 5.78 -1.23
C ILE A 111 19.08 6.97 -0.96
N GLY A 112 18.55 8.08 -0.42
CA GLY A 112 19.30 9.28 -0.07
C GLY A 112 20.38 9.03 0.99
N LEU A 113 20.20 8.07 1.89
CA LEU A 113 21.24 7.64 2.84
C LEU A 113 22.38 6.85 2.17
N GLN A 114 22.17 6.36 0.94
CA GLN A 114 23.12 5.55 0.18
C GLN A 114 23.65 6.30 -1.06
N THR A 115 23.88 7.61 -0.94
CA THR A 115 24.29 8.48 -2.06
C THR A 115 25.49 7.95 -2.86
N GLY A 116 26.49 7.40 -2.18
CA GLY A 116 27.70 6.85 -2.83
C GLY A 116 27.37 5.72 -3.81
N LYS A 117 26.60 4.72 -3.37
CA LYS A 117 26.15 3.61 -4.23
C LYS A 117 25.16 4.09 -5.31
N MET A 118 24.29 5.04 -4.97
CA MET A 118 23.33 5.59 -5.93
C MET A 118 24.04 6.21 -7.14
N LYS A 119 25.15 6.94 -6.94
CA LYS A 119 25.89 7.59 -8.03
C LYS A 119 26.35 6.60 -9.11
N GLU A 120 26.78 5.40 -8.72
CA GLU A 120 27.25 4.37 -9.65
C GLU A 120 26.12 3.74 -10.47
N VAL A 121 24.91 3.67 -9.91
CA VAL A 121 23.75 3.00 -10.53
C VAL A 121 22.69 3.95 -11.08
N SER A 122 22.83 5.27 -10.91
CA SER A 122 21.80 6.27 -11.23
C SER A 122 21.28 6.17 -12.66
N TRP A 123 22.17 6.07 -13.66
CA TRP A 123 21.74 5.99 -15.06
C TRP A 123 21.08 4.65 -15.39
N LYS A 124 21.53 3.55 -14.74
CA LYS A 124 20.95 2.21 -14.91
C LYS A 124 19.52 2.18 -14.37
N LEU A 125 19.24 2.89 -13.28
CA LEU A 125 17.89 2.99 -12.72
C LEU A 125 16.89 3.62 -13.69
N VAL A 126 17.28 4.66 -14.43
CA VAL A 126 16.41 5.28 -15.44
C VAL A 126 16.05 4.27 -16.53
N LEU A 127 17.05 3.54 -17.04
CA LEU A 127 16.84 2.51 -18.06
C LEU A 127 15.90 1.40 -17.54
N VAL A 128 16.17 0.88 -16.34
CA VAL A 128 15.34 -0.14 -15.70
C VAL A 128 13.91 0.37 -15.50
N ALA A 129 13.72 1.61 -15.05
CA ALA A 129 12.40 2.20 -14.86
C ALA A 129 11.62 2.28 -16.18
N VAL A 130 12.25 2.71 -17.28
CA VAL A 130 11.61 2.75 -18.61
C VAL A 130 11.15 1.36 -19.03
N PHE A 131 12.02 0.34 -18.93
CA PHE A 131 11.65 -1.02 -19.29
C PHE A 131 10.58 -1.63 -18.37
N VAL A 132 10.62 -1.34 -17.07
CA VAL A 132 9.60 -1.79 -16.10
C VAL A 132 8.26 -1.15 -16.40
N PHE A 133 8.18 0.18 -16.54
CA PHE A 133 6.93 0.85 -16.85
C PHE A 133 6.38 0.43 -18.21
N PHE A 134 7.24 0.37 -19.23
CA PHE A 134 6.84 -0.12 -20.54
C PHE A 134 6.30 -1.55 -20.44
N GLY A 135 7.02 -2.46 -19.81
CA GLY A 135 6.62 -3.85 -19.65
C GLY A 135 5.30 -4.02 -18.90
N THR A 136 5.11 -3.30 -17.78
CA THR A 136 3.88 -3.38 -16.98
C THR A 136 2.67 -2.84 -17.74
N PHE A 137 2.78 -1.66 -18.36
CA PHE A 137 1.64 -1.07 -19.08
C PHE A 137 1.36 -1.79 -20.40
N PHE A 138 2.39 -2.04 -21.21
CA PHE A 138 2.24 -2.71 -22.49
C PHE A 138 1.82 -4.17 -22.33
N GLY A 139 2.41 -4.89 -21.38
CA GLY A 139 2.00 -6.26 -21.04
C GLY A 139 0.54 -6.34 -20.58
N SER A 140 0.12 -5.42 -19.70
CA SER A 140 -1.28 -5.35 -19.28
C SER A 140 -2.23 -5.03 -20.44
N ALA A 141 -1.83 -4.15 -21.35
CA ALA A 141 -2.60 -3.83 -22.54
C ALA A 141 -2.75 -5.03 -23.49
N LEU A 142 -1.68 -5.81 -23.70
CA LEU A 142 -1.73 -7.02 -24.53
C LEU A 142 -2.67 -8.08 -23.94
N ILE A 143 -2.59 -8.32 -22.63
CA ILE A 143 -3.49 -9.28 -21.94
C ILE A 143 -4.93 -8.78 -22.05
N SER A 144 -5.18 -7.49 -21.80
CA SER A 144 -6.49 -6.88 -21.95
C SER A 144 -7.03 -7.07 -23.37
N GLN A 145 -6.25 -6.73 -24.40
CA GLN A 145 -6.63 -6.89 -25.79
C GLN A 145 -6.98 -8.34 -26.13
N ALA A 146 -6.16 -9.30 -25.70
CA ALA A 146 -6.38 -10.72 -25.96
C ALA A 146 -7.68 -11.22 -25.31
N VAL A 147 -7.93 -10.86 -24.04
CA VAL A 147 -9.13 -11.30 -23.31
C VAL A 147 -10.39 -10.61 -23.85
N LEU A 148 -10.36 -9.30 -24.08
CA LEU A 148 -11.51 -8.56 -24.58
C LEU A 148 -11.88 -8.97 -26.02
N SER A 149 -10.88 -9.26 -26.86
CA SER A 149 -11.13 -9.77 -28.21
C SER A 149 -11.68 -11.19 -28.21
N ALA A 150 -11.18 -12.06 -27.31
CA ALA A 150 -11.77 -13.38 -27.11
C ALA A 150 -13.25 -13.32 -26.63
N GLN A 151 -13.63 -12.25 -25.93
CA GLN A 151 -15.02 -11.98 -25.51
C GLN A 151 -15.87 -11.28 -26.59
N GLY A 152 -15.26 -10.84 -27.70
CA GLY A 152 -15.95 -10.12 -28.78
C GLY A 152 -16.36 -8.68 -28.42
N ILE A 153 -15.76 -8.10 -27.38
CA ILE A 153 -15.99 -6.69 -26.99
C ILE A 153 -15.24 -5.74 -27.92
N ILE A 154 -14.09 -6.18 -28.46
CA ILE A 154 -13.24 -5.44 -29.42
C ILE A 154 -12.71 -6.38 -30.51
#